data_AF-A0A1Y4J695-F1
#
_entry.id   AF-A0A1Y4J695-F1
#
_cell.length_a   1.000
_cell.length_b   1.000
_cell.length_c   1.000
_cell.angle_alpha   90.00
_cell.angle_beta   90.00
_cell.angle_gamma   90.00
#
_symmetry.space_group_name_H-M   'P 1'
#
loop_
_entity.id
_entity.type
_entity.pdbx_description
1 polymer ?
#
loop_
_entity_poly.entity_id
_entity_poly.type
_entity_poly.pdbx_seq_one_letter_code
_entity_poly.pdbx_strand_id
1 'polypeptide(L)'
;MKKHTLAWAALCFSVLMLTGCALFAQQSRSAAEEDTLALDPLTGEAARWPGQRPAAVFIDNGPEASRQWGIGEASVVFEALTEGENATSLCLVYPSLEAVPKTGPVAQGRDLYLQLLACQQVIPIQRGATVYAANFEDYYEVLPLDALSLGIKGFTYEGVWGQPDQISWTTSGADLLPLADSAGVSLHVQPKTDPLSADSDASGGESTAKLPPLLPFGETANGKEGASSVELVFSPSSSTHFTYDEGTGQYLMARSDGSPQTDANTSTQAGFDNLLILYSAPSLRDDGYCWGYDLTMGAGVYLNGGSVWSILWMPGVDSTLAIYNSDGTALNIHPGTSYIALMGSVAGQEVILRDSQGTEMTAN
;
A
#
# COMPACT_ATOMS: atom_id res chain seq x y z
N MET A 1 -66.31 -20.46 -26.59
CA MET A 1 -67.24 -21.53 -26.98
C MET A 1 -66.75 -22.18 -28.27
N LYS A 2 -66.60 -23.51 -28.27
CA LYS A 2 -66.52 -24.45 -29.43
C LYS A 2 -65.55 -24.09 -30.59
N LYS A 3 -64.40 -24.75 -30.78
CA LYS A 3 -64.13 -26.15 -31.19
C LYS A 3 -63.86 -26.30 -32.70
N HIS A 4 -62.69 -26.90 -33.03
CA HIS A 4 -62.42 -27.82 -34.17
C HIS A 4 -62.25 -27.18 -35.57
N THR A 5 -61.40 -27.61 -36.53
CA THR A 5 -60.52 -28.79 -36.76
C THR A 5 -59.82 -28.68 -38.14
N LEU A 6 -58.69 -29.40 -38.30
CA LEU A 6 -58.14 -30.09 -39.51
C LEU A 6 -57.81 -29.28 -40.78
N ALA A 7 -56.56 -29.26 -41.28
CA ALA A 7 -55.84 -30.31 -42.06
C ALA A 7 -56.35 -30.43 -43.52
N TRP A 8 -55.57 -30.65 -44.59
CA TRP A 8 -54.14 -30.83 -44.87
C TRP A 8 -54.02 -30.91 -46.42
N ALA A 9 -52.79 -30.81 -46.93
CA ALA A 9 -52.31 -31.27 -48.25
C ALA A 9 -52.70 -30.45 -49.49
N ALA A 10 -51.88 -30.32 -50.54
CA ALA A 10 -50.47 -30.58 -50.80
C ALA A 10 -50.23 -30.09 -52.24
N LEU A 11 -49.06 -29.53 -52.56
CA LEU A 11 -48.41 -29.82 -53.84
C LEU A 11 -46.91 -29.50 -53.75
N CYS A 12 -46.13 -30.57 -53.79
CA CYS A 12 -44.68 -30.58 -53.96
C CYS A 12 -44.33 -30.48 -55.45
N PHE A 13 -43.40 -29.59 -55.80
CA PHE A 13 -42.48 -29.62 -56.95
C PHE A 13 -41.44 -28.53 -56.62
N SER A 14 -40.13 -28.70 -56.55
CA SER A 14 -39.22 -29.73 -57.01
C SER A 14 -37.85 -29.55 -56.33
N VAL A 15 -37.11 -30.65 -56.32
CA VAL A 15 -35.84 -30.98 -55.67
C VAL A 15 -34.59 -30.33 -56.31
N LEU A 16 -33.67 -29.92 -55.43
CA LEU A 16 -32.20 -29.87 -55.48
C LEU A 16 -31.45 -29.27 -56.70
N MET A 17 -30.60 -28.26 -56.40
CA MET A 17 -29.19 -28.27 -56.79
C MET A 17 -28.33 -27.88 -55.57
N LEU A 18 -27.19 -28.56 -55.45
CA LEU A 18 -26.38 -28.73 -54.25
C LEU A 18 -24.95 -28.30 -54.62
N THR A 19 -24.44 -27.24 -53.99
CA THR A 19 -23.02 -26.84 -53.88
C THR A 19 -22.99 -25.70 -52.87
N GLY A 20 -22.23 -25.63 -51.78
CA GLY A 20 -21.07 -26.39 -51.32
C GLY A 20 -20.31 -25.47 -50.35
N CYS A 21 -19.79 -26.03 -49.26
CA CYS A 21 -18.81 -25.41 -48.35
C CYS A 21 -19.25 -24.17 -47.54
N ALA A 22 -20.09 -24.37 -46.54
CA ALA A 22 -19.94 -23.67 -45.26
C ALA A 22 -19.58 -24.71 -44.21
N LEU A 23 -18.27 -24.98 -44.11
CA LEU A 23 -17.73 -25.78 -43.02
C LEU A 23 -18.17 -25.16 -41.69
N PHE A 24 -18.57 -26.05 -40.79
CA PHE A 24 -18.62 -25.85 -39.36
C PHE A 24 -17.41 -25.07 -38.85
N ALA A 25 -17.53 -23.76 -38.73
CA ALA A 25 -16.75 -22.98 -37.78
C ALA A 25 -17.50 -23.02 -36.45
N GLN A 26 -17.46 -24.19 -35.83
CA GLN A 26 -17.54 -24.30 -34.39
C GLN A 26 -16.32 -23.54 -33.87
N GLN A 27 -16.49 -22.25 -33.63
CA GLN A 27 -15.47 -21.45 -32.98
C GLN A 27 -15.44 -21.90 -31.52
N SER A 28 -14.70 -22.99 -31.29
CA SER A 28 -14.05 -23.20 -30.01
C SER A 28 -13.36 -21.88 -29.68
N ARG A 29 -13.93 -21.12 -28.73
CA ARG A 29 -13.16 -20.14 -28.00
C ARG A 29 -11.98 -20.92 -27.45
N SER A 30 -10.83 -20.71 -28.09
CA SER A 30 -9.54 -21.16 -27.61
C SER A 30 -9.45 -20.75 -26.14
N ALA A 31 -9.18 -21.72 -25.28
CA ALA A 31 -8.78 -21.51 -23.89
C ALA A 31 -7.33 -20.96 -23.82
N ALA A 32 -7.03 -19.94 -24.62
CA ALA A 32 -5.73 -19.29 -24.68
C ALA A 32 -5.93 -17.82 -25.06
N GLU A 33 -6.46 -17.08 -24.09
CA GLU A 33 -6.25 -15.65 -23.82
C GLU A 33 -6.86 -15.46 -22.42
N GLU A 34 -6.17 -16.01 -21.41
CA GLU A 34 -6.31 -15.45 -20.06
C GLU A 34 -5.79 -14.02 -20.17
N ASP A 35 -6.73 -13.08 -20.26
CA ASP A 35 -6.49 -11.68 -19.94
C ASP A 35 -6.10 -11.65 -18.45
N THR A 36 -4.82 -11.91 -18.15
CA THR A 36 -4.28 -11.75 -16.80
C THR A 36 -4.28 -10.25 -16.54
N LEU A 37 -5.38 -9.75 -15.95
CA LEU A 37 -5.47 -8.38 -15.47
C LEU A 37 -4.20 -8.09 -14.64
N ALA A 38 -3.49 -7.02 -14.98
CA ALA A 38 -2.33 -6.60 -14.22
C ALA A 38 -2.75 -6.36 -12.77
N LEU A 39 -1.99 -6.87 -11.81
CA LEU A 39 -2.25 -6.67 -10.38
C LEU A 39 -1.50 -5.44 -9.88
N ASP A 40 -2.11 -4.74 -8.94
CA ASP A 40 -1.50 -3.63 -8.22
C ASP A 40 -0.41 -4.18 -7.28
N PRO A 41 0.85 -3.73 -7.40
CA PRO A 41 1.92 -4.26 -6.56
C PRO A 41 1.72 -3.92 -5.07
N LEU A 42 0.91 -2.92 -4.73
CA LEU A 42 0.70 -2.52 -3.33
C LEU A 42 -0.44 -3.27 -2.64
N THR A 43 -1.42 -3.78 -3.39
CA THR A 43 -2.63 -4.41 -2.81
C THR A 43 -2.90 -5.82 -3.33
N GLY A 44 -2.30 -6.25 -4.44
CA GLY A 44 -2.62 -7.53 -5.07
C GLY A 44 -3.99 -7.57 -5.77
N GLU A 45 -4.72 -6.45 -5.81
CA GLU A 45 -5.99 -6.32 -6.53
C GLU A 45 -5.77 -5.95 -8.01
N ALA A 46 -6.83 -5.88 -8.81
CA ALA A 46 -6.72 -5.43 -10.20
C ALA A 46 -6.20 -3.99 -10.29
N ALA A 47 -5.09 -3.79 -10.99
CA ALA A 47 -4.43 -2.51 -11.13
C ALA A 47 -5.28 -1.52 -11.93
N ARG A 48 -5.51 -0.34 -11.34
CA ARG A 48 -6.11 0.81 -12.03
C ARG A 48 -5.08 1.66 -12.78
N TRP A 49 -3.83 1.66 -12.32
CA TRP A 49 -2.71 2.42 -12.89
C TRP A 49 -1.53 1.51 -13.27
N PRO A 50 -1.72 0.57 -14.22
CA PRO A 50 -0.66 -0.37 -14.60
C PRO A 50 0.56 0.37 -15.14
N GLY A 51 1.75 0.02 -14.62
CA GLY A 51 3.03 0.58 -15.06
C GLY A 51 3.33 2.01 -14.59
N GLN A 52 2.47 2.61 -13.76
CA GLN A 52 2.80 3.85 -13.04
C GLN A 52 3.61 3.53 -11.79
N ARG A 53 4.47 4.47 -11.40
CA ARG A 53 5.20 4.41 -10.12
C ARG A 53 4.25 4.79 -8.98
N PRO A 54 4.23 4.00 -7.88
CA PRO A 54 3.61 4.40 -6.64
C PRO A 54 4.11 5.77 -6.13
N ALA A 55 3.25 6.51 -5.46
CA ALA A 55 3.60 7.77 -4.81
C ALA A 55 3.57 7.59 -3.28
N ALA A 56 4.64 7.99 -2.60
CA ALA A 56 4.81 7.83 -1.16
C ALA A 56 4.84 9.21 -0.49
N VAL A 57 3.78 9.58 0.24
CA VAL A 57 3.65 10.86 0.93
C VAL A 57 4.00 10.68 2.40
N PHE A 58 5.01 11.41 2.88
CA PHE A 58 5.38 11.42 4.30
C PHE A 58 4.47 12.35 5.07
N ILE A 59 3.93 11.89 6.20
CA ILE A 59 2.91 12.59 6.98
C ILE A 59 3.35 12.77 8.42
N ASP A 60 3.06 13.96 8.93
CA ASP A 60 3.22 14.28 10.34
C ASP A 60 2.13 13.58 11.16
N ASN A 61 2.55 12.86 12.21
CA ASN A 61 1.66 12.18 13.15
C ASN A 61 1.85 12.70 14.58
N GLY A 62 2.42 13.90 14.73
CA GLY A 62 2.50 14.58 16.01
C GLY A 62 1.12 14.94 16.59
N PRO A 63 1.06 15.30 17.89
CA PRO A 63 -0.20 15.63 18.57
C PRO A 63 -0.94 16.83 17.95
N GLU A 64 -0.21 17.75 17.31
CA GLU A 64 -0.80 18.89 16.59
C GLU A 64 -1.37 18.51 15.22
N ALA A 65 -1.00 17.35 14.66
CA ALA A 65 -1.49 16.82 13.39
C ALA A 65 -2.87 16.13 13.55
N SER A 66 -3.75 16.74 14.33
CA SER A 66 -5.09 16.23 14.64
C SER A 66 -6.04 16.16 13.44
N ARG A 67 -5.64 16.67 12.27
CA ARG A 67 -6.38 16.57 11.02
C ARG A 67 -5.46 16.03 9.93
N GLN A 68 -5.80 14.85 9.42
CA GLN A 68 -5.08 14.19 8.34
C GLN A 68 -6.02 13.99 7.14
N TRP A 69 -5.46 14.11 5.94
CA TRP A 69 -6.16 13.94 4.67
C TRP A 69 -5.54 12.80 3.88
N GLY A 70 -6.38 11.99 3.23
CA GLY A 70 -5.98 10.95 2.29
C GLY A 70 -5.54 9.62 2.93
N ILE A 71 -5.54 9.50 4.26
CA ILE A 71 -5.16 8.27 4.98
C ILE A 71 -6.09 7.10 4.67
N GLY A 72 -7.40 7.35 4.52
CA GLY A 72 -8.40 6.32 4.22
C GLY A 72 -8.44 5.91 2.73
N GLU A 73 -7.67 6.60 1.88
CA GLU A 73 -7.59 6.35 0.44
C GLU A 73 -6.23 5.74 0.04
N ALA A 74 -5.29 5.60 0.97
CA ALA A 74 -3.98 5.02 0.71
C ALA A 74 -4.07 3.49 0.54
N SER A 75 -3.31 2.95 -0.43
CA SER A 75 -3.19 1.50 -0.61
C SER A 75 -2.44 0.87 0.56
N VAL A 76 -1.39 1.55 1.04
CA VAL A 76 -0.60 1.12 2.18
C VAL A 76 -0.25 2.29 3.07
N VAL A 77 -0.35 2.11 4.38
CA VAL A 77 0.10 3.08 5.39
C VAL A 77 1.20 2.46 6.23
N PHE A 78 2.36 3.10 6.29
CA PHE A 78 3.41 2.73 7.22
C PHE A 78 3.39 3.63 8.44
N GLU A 79 3.63 3.08 9.63
CA GLU A 79 3.81 3.84 10.87
C GLU A 79 5.00 3.31 11.68
N ALA A 80 5.85 4.22 12.17
CA ALA A 80 6.97 3.90 13.03
C ALA A 80 7.44 5.13 13.82
N LEU A 81 8.15 4.88 14.92
CA LEU A 81 8.89 5.91 15.64
C LEU A 81 10.19 6.20 14.87
N THR A 82 10.22 7.29 14.10
CA THR A 82 11.36 7.61 13.24
C THR A 82 12.31 8.66 13.83
N GLU A 83 11.80 9.51 14.71
CA GLU A 83 12.55 10.62 15.33
C GLU A 83 12.07 10.83 16.77
N GLY A 84 13.00 11.08 17.68
CA GLY A 84 12.70 11.31 19.09
C GLY A 84 11.95 10.15 19.74
N GLU A 85 11.20 10.41 20.82
CA GLU A 85 10.59 9.36 21.63
C GLU A 85 9.06 9.50 21.77
N ASN A 86 8.46 10.55 21.20
CA ASN A 86 7.10 10.96 21.56
C ASN A 86 6.05 10.61 20.51
N ALA A 87 6.34 10.78 19.23
CA ALA A 87 5.37 10.65 18.15
C ALA A 87 5.97 9.86 16.98
N THR A 88 5.13 9.04 16.36
CA THR A 88 5.47 8.37 15.11
C THR A 88 5.43 9.34 13.94
N SER A 89 5.85 8.87 12.77
CA SER A 89 5.50 9.49 11.48
C SER A 89 4.77 8.46 10.62
N LEU A 90 4.04 8.91 9.61
CA LEU A 90 3.40 8.00 8.65
C LEU A 90 4.01 8.14 7.25
N CYS A 91 3.86 7.08 6.44
CA CYS A 91 4.03 7.14 5.01
C CYS A 91 2.80 6.55 4.32
N LEU A 92 2.06 7.39 3.60
CA LEU A 92 0.88 7.00 2.82
C LEU A 92 1.32 6.68 1.40
N VAL A 93 1.10 5.45 0.95
CA VAL A 93 1.50 5.00 -0.39
C VAL A 93 0.27 4.80 -1.25
N TYR A 94 0.27 5.48 -2.39
CA TYR A 94 -0.77 5.42 -3.42
C TYR A 94 -0.22 4.72 -4.67
N PRO A 95 -1.07 4.07 -5.47
CA PRO A 95 -0.62 3.24 -6.59
C PRO A 95 -0.07 4.06 -7.78
N SER A 96 -0.33 5.37 -7.81
CA SER A 96 0.25 6.30 -8.78
C SER A 96 0.25 7.73 -8.23
N LEU A 97 0.99 8.64 -8.86
CA LEU A 97 0.91 10.08 -8.54
C LEU A 97 -0.51 10.64 -8.80
N GLU A 98 -1.19 10.15 -9.84
CA GLU A 98 -2.57 10.56 -10.15
C GLU A 98 -3.58 10.12 -9.08
N ALA A 99 -3.32 8.99 -8.43
CA ALA A 99 -4.18 8.44 -7.37
C ALA A 99 -4.10 9.21 -6.04
N VAL A 100 -3.14 10.12 -5.88
CA VAL A 100 -2.95 10.89 -4.65
C VAL A 100 -4.09 11.92 -4.51
N PRO A 101 -5.00 11.77 -3.52
CA PRO A 101 -6.04 12.75 -3.25
C PRO A 101 -5.42 14.00 -2.59
N LYS A 102 -6.23 14.89 -2.00
CA LYS A 102 -5.64 15.88 -1.09
C LYS A 102 -5.02 15.11 0.09
N THR A 103 -3.73 15.32 0.35
CA THR A 103 -2.98 14.54 1.35
C THR A 103 -2.12 15.45 2.21
N GLY A 104 -2.06 15.17 3.52
CA GLY A 104 -1.22 15.89 4.49
C GLY A 104 -1.65 15.62 5.94
N PRO A 105 -0.98 16.24 6.94
CA PRO A 105 0.07 17.25 6.80
C PRO A 105 1.38 16.65 6.27
N VAL A 106 1.89 17.17 5.15
CA VAL A 106 3.14 16.69 4.53
C VAL A 106 4.33 17.02 5.41
N ALA A 107 5.12 15.99 5.72
CA ALA A 107 6.27 16.04 6.59
C ALA A 107 7.57 15.76 5.84
N GLN A 108 8.67 15.72 6.60
CA GLN A 108 9.98 15.39 6.08
C GLN A 108 10.08 13.92 5.66
N GLY A 109 10.87 13.66 4.61
CA GLY A 109 11.26 12.32 4.19
C GLY A 109 11.93 11.52 5.31
N ARG A 110 11.64 10.21 5.33
CA ARG A 110 12.22 9.22 6.26
C ARG A 110 12.84 8.07 5.48
N ASP A 111 14.13 7.83 5.72
CA ASP A 111 14.88 6.78 5.04
C ASP A 111 14.35 5.39 5.37
N LEU A 112 13.73 5.20 6.54
CA LEU A 112 13.10 3.93 6.91
C LEU A 112 12.06 3.49 5.86
N TYR A 113 11.12 4.37 5.51
CA TYR A 113 10.06 4.02 4.56
C TYR A 113 10.60 3.90 3.14
N LEU A 114 11.59 4.71 2.76
CA LEU A 114 12.29 4.56 1.47
C LEU A 114 12.97 3.20 1.35
N GLN A 115 13.59 2.69 2.42
CA GLN A 115 14.20 1.36 2.46
C GLN A 115 13.16 0.25 2.33
N LEU A 116 12.05 0.34 3.08
CA LEU A 116 10.94 -0.64 2.99
C LEU A 116 10.28 -0.65 1.60
N LEU A 117 10.28 0.49 0.90
CA LEU A 117 9.70 0.67 -0.43
C LEU A 117 10.72 0.62 -1.57
N ALA A 118 11.97 0.22 -1.30
CA ALA A 118 13.07 0.32 -2.28
C ALA A 118 12.78 -0.42 -3.60
N CYS A 119 12.07 -1.56 -3.53
CA CYS A 119 11.71 -2.34 -4.72
C CYS A 119 10.48 -1.78 -5.47
N GLN A 120 9.78 -0.80 -4.90
CA GLN A 120 8.55 -0.22 -5.47
C GLN A 120 8.82 1.01 -6.35
N GLN A 121 10.07 1.48 -6.46
CA GLN A 121 10.43 2.69 -7.22
C GLN A 121 9.51 3.88 -6.90
N VAL A 122 9.15 4.07 -5.63
CA VAL A 122 8.21 5.11 -5.22
C VAL A 122 8.67 6.50 -5.67
N ILE A 123 7.72 7.39 -5.92
CA ILE A 123 7.93 8.83 -6.02
C ILE A 123 7.75 9.41 -4.61
N PRO A 124 8.82 9.82 -3.92
CA PRO A 124 8.69 10.42 -2.60
C PRO A 124 8.06 11.81 -2.71
N ILE A 125 7.14 12.13 -1.81
CA ILE A 125 6.49 13.44 -1.70
C ILE A 125 6.67 13.93 -0.27
N GLN A 126 7.38 15.04 -0.11
CA GLN A 126 7.91 15.46 1.19
C GLN A 126 8.00 16.98 1.36
N ARG A 127 8.32 17.42 2.57
CA ARG A 127 8.69 18.80 2.93
C ARG A 127 10.06 18.77 3.59
N GLY A 128 11.11 18.76 2.77
CA GLY A 128 12.46 18.43 3.19
C GLY A 128 12.62 16.96 3.57
N ALA A 129 13.80 16.61 4.06
CA ALA A 129 14.17 15.26 4.44
C ALA A 129 15.07 15.30 5.69
N THR A 130 15.13 14.20 6.44
CA THR A 130 16.24 14.01 7.39
C THR A 130 17.56 13.89 6.62
N VAL A 131 18.69 14.08 7.29
CA VAL A 131 20.01 13.86 6.66
C VAL A 131 20.15 12.44 6.11
N TYR A 132 19.55 11.44 6.78
CA TYR A 132 19.60 10.05 6.34
C TYR A 132 18.72 9.80 5.12
N ALA A 133 17.53 10.42 5.05
CA ALA A 133 16.65 10.35 3.88
C ALA A 133 17.28 11.05 2.67
N ALA A 134 17.82 12.26 2.86
CA ALA A 134 18.53 12.97 1.79
C ALA A 134 19.73 12.17 1.27
N ASN A 135 20.53 11.56 2.16
CA ASN A 135 21.64 10.69 1.75
C ASN A 135 21.16 9.44 0.98
N PHE A 136 20.03 8.86 1.37
CA PHE A 136 19.43 7.73 0.65
C PHE A 136 18.98 8.17 -0.75
N GLU A 137 18.29 9.30 -0.85
CA GLU A 137 17.82 9.90 -2.10
C GLU A 137 18.99 10.18 -3.05
N ASP A 138 20.06 10.82 -2.55
CA ASP A 138 21.26 11.10 -3.34
C ASP A 138 21.98 9.83 -3.78
N TYR A 139 22.14 8.84 -2.89
CA TYR A 139 22.88 7.61 -3.20
C TYR A 139 22.15 6.72 -4.21
N TYR A 140 20.82 6.62 -4.10
CA TYR A 140 19.99 5.78 -4.99
C TYR A 140 19.35 6.56 -6.14
N GLU A 141 19.73 7.84 -6.32
CA GLU A 141 19.18 8.74 -7.34
C GLU A 141 17.64 8.81 -7.32
N VAL A 142 17.06 8.74 -6.12
CA VAL A 142 15.61 8.84 -5.92
C VAL A 142 15.25 10.33 -5.86
N LEU A 143 14.55 10.81 -6.88
CA LEU A 143 14.13 12.21 -6.97
C LEU A 143 12.77 12.44 -6.27
N PRO A 144 12.73 13.23 -5.18
CA PRO A 144 11.49 13.57 -4.49
C PRO A 144 10.77 14.75 -5.15
N LEU A 145 9.45 14.79 -5.00
CA LEU A 145 8.64 16.00 -5.17
C LEU A 145 8.59 16.74 -3.83
N ASP A 146 9.51 17.67 -3.63
CA ASP A 146 9.72 18.36 -2.35
C ASP A 146 9.05 19.73 -2.29
N ALA A 147 8.28 19.99 -1.24
CA ALA A 147 7.66 21.27 -0.95
C ALA A 147 8.66 22.42 -0.78
N LEU A 148 9.89 22.15 -0.31
CA LEU A 148 10.93 23.17 -0.19
C LEU A 148 11.43 23.66 -1.57
N SER A 149 11.32 22.82 -2.61
CA SER A 149 11.72 23.15 -3.98
C SER A 149 10.55 23.65 -4.82
N LEU A 150 9.40 22.96 -4.74
CA LEU A 150 8.21 23.26 -5.55
C LEU A 150 7.38 24.40 -4.96
N GLY A 151 7.45 24.59 -3.65
CA GLY A 151 6.69 25.62 -2.92
C GLY A 151 5.19 25.54 -3.19
N ILE A 152 4.55 26.70 -3.25
CA ILE A 152 3.10 26.80 -3.43
C ILE A 152 2.57 26.40 -4.82
N LYS A 153 3.44 25.96 -5.73
CA LYS A 153 3.01 25.47 -7.05
C LYS A 153 2.44 24.06 -6.97
N GLY A 154 2.99 23.23 -6.09
CA GLY A 154 2.59 21.83 -5.89
C GLY A 154 2.03 21.55 -4.50
N PHE A 155 2.08 22.53 -3.60
CA PHE A 155 1.64 22.39 -2.22
C PHE A 155 0.78 23.58 -1.81
N THR A 156 -0.17 23.32 -0.92
CA THR A 156 -0.94 24.35 -0.23
C THR A 156 -0.64 24.25 1.25
N TYR A 157 -0.72 25.37 1.97
CA TYR A 157 -0.62 25.34 3.42
C TYR A 157 -1.83 26.01 4.08
N GLU A 158 -2.29 25.43 5.18
CA GLU A 158 -3.25 26.03 6.10
C GLU A 158 -2.47 26.44 7.37
N GLY A 159 -2.71 27.65 7.89
CA GLY A 159 -2.01 28.15 9.08
C GLY A 159 -1.68 29.65 9.03
N VAL A 160 -1.02 30.13 10.09
CA VAL A 160 -0.57 31.53 10.19
C VAL A 160 0.91 31.62 9.83
N TRP A 161 1.23 32.40 8.79
CA TRP A 161 2.61 32.63 8.38
C TRP A 161 3.43 33.25 9.53
N GLY A 162 4.61 32.71 9.81
CA GLY A 162 5.45 33.09 10.96
C GLY A 162 5.21 32.26 12.24
N GLN A 163 4.25 31.33 12.21
CA GLN A 163 4.03 30.32 13.26
C GLN A 163 4.26 28.92 12.65
N PRO A 164 5.52 28.49 12.44
CA PRO A 164 5.84 27.29 11.66
C PRO A 164 5.17 26.02 12.20
N ASP A 165 4.98 25.92 13.53
CA ASP A 165 4.33 24.80 14.21
C ASP A 165 2.81 24.74 13.95
N GLN A 166 2.23 25.78 13.33
CA GLN A 166 0.81 25.87 12.97
C GLN A 166 0.58 25.80 11.46
N ILE A 167 1.61 25.51 10.66
CA ILE A 167 1.51 25.42 9.20
C ILE A 167 1.39 23.96 8.79
N SER A 168 0.18 23.55 8.43
CA SER A 168 -0.11 22.23 7.84
C SER A 168 0.02 22.29 6.32
N TRP A 169 1.03 21.62 5.78
CA TRP A 169 1.23 21.51 4.35
C TRP A 169 0.39 20.37 3.78
N THR A 170 -0.26 20.59 2.66
CA THR A 170 -1.05 19.59 1.94
C THR A 170 -0.67 19.63 0.47
N THR A 171 -0.92 18.54 -0.24
CA THR A 171 -0.67 18.41 -1.68
C THR A 171 -1.71 17.49 -2.30
N SER A 172 -1.67 17.32 -3.62
CA SER A 172 -2.47 16.35 -4.33
C SER A 172 -1.77 15.92 -5.62
N GLY A 173 -2.18 14.78 -6.17
CA GLY A 173 -1.73 14.33 -7.49
C GLY A 173 -2.01 15.38 -8.57
N ALA A 174 -3.17 16.04 -8.49
CA ALA A 174 -3.56 17.09 -9.43
C ALA A 174 -2.62 18.32 -9.39
N ASP A 175 -2.10 18.66 -8.22
CA ASP A 175 -1.14 19.78 -8.05
C ASP A 175 0.28 19.40 -8.50
N LEU A 176 0.65 18.12 -8.33
CA LEU A 176 2.01 17.63 -8.56
C LEU A 176 2.27 17.13 -9.98
N LEU A 177 1.27 16.52 -10.64
CA LEU A 177 1.39 15.98 -12.00
C LEU A 177 1.97 17.00 -13.01
N PRO A 178 1.51 18.26 -13.05
CA PRO A 178 2.05 19.25 -13.99
C PRO A 178 3.51 19.65 -13.71
N LEU A 179 4.05 19.31 -12.55
CA LEU A 179 5.39 19.70 -12.10
C LEU A 179 6.42 18.57 -12.25
N ALA A 180 5.97 17.31 -12.37
CA ALA A 180 6.83 16.12 -12.36
C ALA A 180 7.96 16.20 -13.39
N ASP A 181 7.65 16.51 -14.66
CA ASP A 181 8.65 16.64 -15.72
C ASP A 181 9.69 17.74 -15.42
N SER A 182 9.23 18.89 -14.91
CA SER A 182 10.12 20.00 -14.56
C SER A 182 11.00 19.71 -13.34
N ALA A 183 10.56 18.79 -12.47
CA ALA A 183 11.31 18.26 -11.35
C ALA A 183 12.21 17.06 -11.73
N GLY A 184 12.18 16.62 -12.99
CA GLY A 184 12.93 15.45 -13.46
C GLY A 184 12.39 14.10 -12.98
N VAL A 185 11.16 14.08 -12.45
CA VAL A 185 10.55 12.87 -11.88
C VAL A 185 9.78 12.12 -12.96
N SER A 186 10.24 10.91 -13.30
CA SER A 186 9.49 10.01 -14.18
C SER A 186 8.26 9.45 -13.46
N LEU A 187 7.11 9.38 -14.14
CA LEU A 187 5.88 8.80 -13.59
C LEU A 187 5.77 7.30 -13.81
N HIS A 188 6.50 6.73 -14.78
CA HIS A 188 6.40 5.34 -15.17
C HIS A 188 7.51 4.49 -14.56
N VAL A 189 7.21 3.22 -14.29
CA VAL A 189 8.17 2.24 -13.78
C VAL A 189 9.34 2.12 -14.75
N GLN A 190 10.56 2.24 -14.23
CA GLN A 190 11.77 2.14 -15.02
C GLN A 190 12.31 0.70 -14.97
N PRO A 191 12.85 0.17 -16.08
CA PRO A 191 13.54 -1.10 -16.05
C PRO A 191 14.75 -1.00 -15.13
N LYS A 192 14.99 -2.05 -14.34
CA LYS A 192 16.19 -2.14 -13.51
C LYS A 192 17.40 -2.25 -14.44
N THR A 193 18.17 -1.18 -14.56
CA THR A 193 19.48 -1.20 -15.23
C THR A 193 20.50 -1.78 -14.28
N ASP A 194 20.94 -3.02 -14.50
CA ASP A 194 22.10 -3.56 -13.80
C ASP A 194 23.36 -2.83 -14.30
N PRO A 195 24.09 -2.07 -13.46
CA PRO A 195 25.27 -1.32 -13.89
C PRO A 195 26.45 -2.22 -14.32
N LEU A 196 26.39 -3.53 -14.04
CA LEU A 196 27.37 -4.53 -14.47
C LEU A 196 27.04 -5.17 -15.82
N SER A 197 25.84 -4.94 -16.35
CA SER A 197 25.37 -5.50 -17.62
C SER A 197 25.65 -4.53 -18.77
N ALA A 198 26.92 -4.16 -18.94
CA ALA A 198 27.35 -3.29 -20.05
C ALA A 198 27.52 -4.04 -21.39
N ASP A 199 27.29 -5.36 -21.41
CA ASP A 199 27.35 -6.19 -22.61
C ASP A 199 26.10 -7.07 -22.70
N SER A 200 25.10 -6.66 -23.47
CA SER A 200 24.32 -7.56 -24.34
C SER A 200 23.33 -6.81 -25.20
N ASP A 201 23.23 -7.29 -26.44
CA ASP A 201 22.49 -6.73 -27.55
C ASP A 201 21.04 -6.34 -27.23
N ALA A 202 20.71 -5.09 -27.54
CA ALA A 202 19.34 -4.59 -27.59
C ALA A 202 18.56 -5.28 -28.72
N SER A 203 18.06 -6.49 -28.47
CA SER A 203 16.91 -7.01 -29.19
C SER A 203 15.66 -6.38 -28.58
N GLY A 204 15.07 -5.42 -29.30
CA GLY A 204 13.89 -4.66 -28.90
C GLY A 204 12.63 -5.52 -28.74
N GLY A 205 12.49 -6.15 -27.57
CA GLY A 205 11.20 -6.49 -26.99
C GLY A 205 10.84 -5.43 -25.95
N GLU A 206 9.67 -4.81 -26.07
CA GLU A 206 9.09 -3.97 -25.01
C GLU A 206 8.78 -4.84 -23.79
N SER A 207 9.80 -5.15 -22.98
CA SER A 207 9.58 -5.66 -21.63
C SER A 207 9.10 -4.48 -20.80
N THR A 208 7.78 -4.36 -20.61
CA THR A 208 7.22 -3.42 -19.65
C THR A 208 7.79 -3.74 -18.28
N ALA A 209 8.57 -2.83 -17.71
CA ALA A 209 9.14 -3.01 -16.39
C ALA A 209 8.00 -3.16 -15.37
N LYS A 210 8.02 -4.25 -14.59
CA LYS A 210 7.00 -4.55 -13.58
C LYS A 210 7.64 -4.47 -12.20
N LEU A 211 6.94 -3.83 -11.28
CA LEU A 211 7.30 -3.86 -9.87
C LEU A 211 6.95 -5.23 -9.29
N PRO A 212 7.79 -5.82 -8.41
CA PRO A 212 7.36 -6.95 -7.61
C PRO A 212 6.25 -6.50 -6.66
N PRO A 213 5.32 -7.39 -6.26
CA PRO A 213 4.37 -7.06 -5.21
C PRO A 213 5.09 -6.69 -3.90
N LEU A 214 4.50 -5.79 -3.13
CA LEU A 214 5.02 -5.35 -1.84
C LEU A 214 5.00 -6.51 -0.82
N LEU A 215 3.87 -7.21 -0.78
CA LEU A 215 3.60 -8.36 0.08
C LEU A 215 3.31 -9.61 -0.78
N PRO A 216 3.44 -10.84 -0.25
CA PRO A 216 3.13 -12.05 -0.99
C PRO A 216 1.61 -12.24 -1.08
N PHE A 217 0.94 -11.53 -1.99
CA PHE A 217 -0.52 -11.56 -2.05
C PHE A 217 -1.09 -12.91 -2.52
N GLY A 218 -2.14 -13.39 -1.85
CA GLY A 218 -2.80 -14.65 -2.18
C GLY A 218 -3.82 -15.09 -1.12
N GLU A 219 -4.27 -16.33 -1.20
CA GLU A 219 -5.12 -16.91 -0.15
C GLU A 219 -4.30 -17.18 1.12
N THR A 220 -4.80 -16.71 2.26
CA THR A 220 -4.22 -16.95 3.58
C THR A 220 -4.94 -18.13 4.24
N ALA A 221 -4.20 -18.98 4.96
CA ALA A 221 -4.77 -20.10 5.72
C ALA A 221 -4.25 -20.13 7.16
N ASN A 222 -4.95 -20.86 8.03
CA ASN A 222 -4.51 -21.22 9.38
C ASN A 222 -4.35 -20.06 10.38
N GLY A 223 -5.19 -19.03 10.27
CA GLY A 223 -5.25 -17.96 11.27
C GLY A 223 -5.94 -18.40 12.55
N LYS A 224 -5.47 -17.88 13.69
CA LYS A 224 -6.17 -18.03 14.95
C LYS A 224 -7.33 -17.05 15.00
N GLU A 225 -8.55 -17.55 15.00
CA GLU A 225 -9.77 -16.72 15.07
C GLU A 225 -9.93 -16.03 16.44
N GLY A 226 -10.71 -14.95 16.45
CA GLY A 226 -11.17 -14.29 17.66
C GLY A 226 -10.42 -13.02 18.03
N ALA A 227 -9.49 -12.56 17.19
CA ALA A 227 -8.80 -11.29 17.38
C ALA A 227 -9.68 -10.13 16.89
N SER A 228 -10.32 -9.41 17.84
CA SER A 228 -11.26 -8.34 17.49
C SER A 228 -10.63 -6.95 17.53
N SER A 229 -9.53 -6.76 18.27
CA SER A 229 -8.84 -5.48 18.30
C SER A 229 -7.36 -5.63 18.61
N VAL A 230 -6.58 -4.63 18.17
CA VAL A 230 -5.17 -4.50 18.49
C VAL A 230 -4.86 -3.05 18.85
N GLU A 231 -4.05 -2.88 19.89
CA GLU A 231 -3.49 -1.59 20.30
C GLU A 231 -1.98 -1.62 20.12
N LEU A 232 -1.46 -0.62 19.42
CA LEU A 232 -0.04 -0.42 19.16
C LEU A 232 0.43 0.77 19.98
N VAL A 233 1.16 0.51 21.07
CA VAL A 233 1.75 1.55 21.91
C VAL A 233 3.16 1.83 21.39
N PHE A 234 3.38 2.97 20.75
CA PHE A 234 4.71 3.38 20.25
C PHE A 234 5.48 4.18 21.29
N SER A 235 4.76 4.93 22.13
CA SER A 235 5.26 5.68 23.28
C SER A 235 4.11 5.96 24.27
N PRO A 236 4.38 6.49 25.48
CA PRO A 236 3.32 6.91 26.40
C PRO A 236 2.38 7.99 25.86
N SER A 237 2.77 8.70 24.80
CA SER A 237 1.97 9.76 24.16
C SER A 237 1.50 9.41 22.74
N SER A 238 1.86 8.24 22.21
CA SER A 238 1.54 7.83 20.85
C SER A 238 1.16 6.37 20.83
N SER A 239 -0.13 6.13 20.63
CA SER A 239 -0.70 4.81 20.38
C SER A 239 -1.71 4.88 19.24
N THR A 240 -1.82 3.76 18.53
CA THR A 240 -2.79 3.56 17.45
C THR A 240 -3.62 2.33 17.76
N HIS A 241 -4.93 2.43 17.64
CA HIS A 241 -5.86 1.36 17.97
C HIS A 241 -6.60 0.91 16.71
N PHE A 242 -6.87 -0.38 16.62
CA PHE A 242 -7.66 -0.95 15.53
C PHE A 242 -8.73 -1.87 16.10
N THR A 243 -9.94 -1.75 15.57
CA THR A 243 -11.06 -2.64 15.89
C THR A 243 -11.59 -3.26 14.60
N TYR A 244 -11.69 -4.58 14.56
CA TYR A 244 -12.26 -5.30 13.43
C TYR A 244 -13.77 -5.06 13.35
N ASP A 245 -14.23 -4.65 12.18
CA ASP A 245 -15.65 -4.45 11.86
C ASP A 245 -16.12 -5.53 10.88
N GLU A 246 -16.97 -6.44 11.34
CA GLU A 246 -17.49 -7.54 10.52
C GLU A 246 -18.36 -7.06 9.34
N GLY A 247 -18.95 -5.87 9.45
CA GLY A 247 -19.82 -5.31 8.43
C GLY A 247 -19.07 -4.88 7.17
N THR A 248 -17.89 -4.29 7.36
CA THR A 248 -16.98 -3.86 6.28
C THR A 248 -15.90 -4.87 5.97
N GLY A 249 -15.57 -5.77 6.91
CA GLY A 249 -14.43 -6.68 6.82
C GLY A 249 -13.08 -6.01 7.09
N GLN A 250 -13.08 -4.80 7.65
CA GLN A 250 -11.88 -3.98 7.83
C GLN A 250 -11.55 -3.74 9.31
N TYR A 251 -10.29 -3.41 9.57
CA TYR A 251 -9.82 -2.91 10.85
C TYR A 251 -9.91 -1.38 10.87
N LEU A 252 -10.85 -0.86 11.64
CA LEU A 252 -11.10 0.58 11.79
C LEU A 252 -10.07 1.20 12.73
N MET A 253 -9.35 2.20 12.22
CA MET A 253 -8.27 2.89 12.93
C MET A 253 -8.82 3.95 13.89
N ALA A 254 -8.28 4.02 15.09
CA ALA A 254 -8.57 5.01 16.11
C ALA A 254 -7.27 5.57 16.70
N ARG A 255 -7.35 6.81 17.18
CA ARG A 255 -6.26 7.56 17.81
C ARG A 255 -5.99 7.07 19.22
N SER A 256 -4.91 7.57 19.81
CA SER A 256 -4.53 7.29 21.20
C SER A 256 -5.58 7.64 22.25
N ASP A 257 -6.47 8.60 21.96
CA ASP A 257 -7.60 8.95 22.83
C ASP A 257 -8.85 8.09 22.59
N GLY A 258 -8.76 7.09 21.71
CA GLY A 258 -9.86 6.21 21.30
C GLY A 258 -10.83 6.82 20.29
N SER A 259 -10.63 8.08 19.86
CA SER A 259 -11.47 8.69 18.84
C SER A 259 -11.20 8.11 17.45
N PRO A 260 -12.21 8.02 16.56
CA PRO A 260 -12.02 7.54 15.19
C PRO A 260 -10.97 8.34 14.42
N GLN A 261 -10.01 7.64 13.79
CA GLN A 261 -9.09 8.27 12.85
C GLN A 261 -9.86 8.59 11.56
N THR A 262 -10.40 9.80 11.49
CA THR A 262 -11.26 10.23 10.38
C THR A 262 -10.45 10.90 9.29
N ASP A 263 -10.60 10.45 8.05
CA ASP A 263 -10.03 11.12 6.88
C ASP A 263 -10.78 12.42 6.60
N ALA A 264 -10.06 13.53 6.55
CA ALA A 264 -10.64 14.85 6.33
C ALA A 264 -11.17 15.08 4.90
N ASN A 265 -10.83 14.25 3.91
CA ASN A 265 -11.43 14.29 2.57
C ASN A 265 -12.85 13.71 2.58
N THR A 266 -13.01 12.54 3.21
CA THR A 266 -14.23 11.72 3.10
C THR A 266 -15.13 11.81 4.32
N SER A 267 -14.64 12.38 5.42
CA SER A 267 -15.31 12.37 6.73
C SER A 267 -15.66 10.94 7.21
N THR A 268 -14.91 9.95 6.75
CA THR A 268 -15.09 8.53 7.11
C THR A 268 -13.89 8.06 7.92
N GLN A 269 -14.11 7.16 8.87
CA GLN A 269 -13.04 6.52 9.63
C GLN A 269 -12.17 5.67 8.69
N ALA A 270 -10.85 5.81 8.79
CA ALA A 270 -9.92 4.99 8.02
C ALA A 270 -10.01 3.52 8.45
N GLY A 271 -10.04 2.63 7.48
CA GLY A 271 -10.11 1.18 7.67
C GLY A 271 -9.14 0.47 6.74
N PHE A 272 -8.58 -0.65 7.20
CA PHE A 272 -7.61 -1.44 6.43
C PHE A 272 -7.98 -2.93 6.44
N ASP A 273 -7.77 -3.61 5.33
CA ASP A 273 -8.06 -5.05 5.21
C ASP A 273 -7.02 -5.90 5.95
N ASN A 274 -5.76 -5.43 5.95
CA ASN A 274 -4.63 -6.12 6.54
C ASN A 274 -3.91 -5.22 7.57
N LEU A 275 -3.56 -5.78 8.72
CA LEU A 275 -2.62 -5.15 9.66
C LEU A 275 -1.37 -6.03 9.78
N LEU A 276 -0.19 -5.47 9.50
CA LEU A 276 1.09 -6.14 9.73
C LEU A 276 1.88 -5.34 10.77
N ILE A 277 2.16 -5.97 11.91
CA ILE A 277 3.01 -5.41 12.94
C ILE A 277 4.35 -6.13 12.87
N LEU A 278 5.34 -5.45 12.33
CA LEU A 278 6.67 -5.99 12.09
C LEU A 278 7.60 -5.58 13.24
N TYR A 279 8.16 -6.58 13.93
CA TYR A 279 9.15 -6.34 14.97
C TYR A 279 10.55 -6.25 14.36
N SER A 280 11.28 -5.20 14.71
CA SER A 280 12.67 -4.97 14.27
C SER A 280 13.49 -4.37 15.41
N ALA A 281 14.78 -4.68 15.47
CA ALA A 281 15.68 -4.07 16.46
C ALA A 281 15.95 -2.59 16.12
N PRO A 282 15.60 -1.64 16.99
CA PRO A 282 15.84 -0.22 16.77
C PRO A 282 17.26 0.18 17.21
N SER A 283 17.81 1.20 16.57
CA SER A 283 19.09 1.81 16.91
C SER A 283 19.03 3.32 16.76
N LEU A 284 19.53 4.08 17.74
CA LEU A 284 19.72 5.52 17.56
C LEU A 284 20.83 5.74 16.54
N ARG A 285 20.57 6.66 15.60
CA ARG A 285 21.56 7.09 14.62
C ARG A 285 22.59 8.03 15.27
N ASP A 286 23.60 8.40 14.48
CA ASP A 286 24.75 9.20 14.94
C ASP A 286 24.37 10.59 15.50
N ASP A 287 23.20 11.11 15.13
CA ASP A 287 22.67 12.37 15.67
C ASP A 287 22.03 12.22 17.07
N GLY A 288 21.88 10.99 17.55
CA GLY A 288 21.22 10.67 18.83
C GLY A 288 19.72 10.98 18.86
N TYR A 289 19.08 11.19 17.70
CA TYR A 289 17.68 11.62 17.62
C TYR A 289 16.86 10.79 16.61
N CYS A 290 17.41 10.49 15.43
CA CYS A 290 16.75 9.64 14.46
C CYS A 290 16.89 8.16 14.81
N TRP A 291 15.88 7.36 14.48
CA TRP A 291 15.91 5.91 14.65
C TRP A 291 16.22 5.18 13.34
N GLY A 292 17.14 4.23 13.39
CA GLY A 292 17.30 3.16 12.42
C GLY A 292 16.69 1.85 12.91
N TYR A 293 16.40 0.96 11.99
CA TYR A 293 15.84 -0.36 12.26
C TYR A 293 16.60 -1.42 11.47
N ASP A 294 16.80 -2.59 12.07
CA ASP A 294 17.36 -3.75 11.36
C ASP A 294 16.30 -4.37 10.44
N LEU A 295 16.45 -4.14 9.13
CA LEU A 295 15.52 -4.63 8.11
C LEU A 295 15.93 -5.97 7.49
N THR A 296 16.86 -6.71 8.10
CA THR A 296 17.33 -7.99 7.56
C THR A 296 16.33 -9.13 7.76
N MET A 297 15.68 -9.17 8.93
CA MET A 297 14.58 -10.06 9.26
C MET A 297 13.94 -9.63 10.59
N GLY A 298 12.74 -10.15 10.86
CA GLY A 298 12.14 -10.00 12.17
C GLY A 298 10.95 -10.94 12.38
N ALA A 299 10.45 -10.95 13.61
CA ALA A 299 9.15 -11.54 13.92
C ALA A 299 8.04 -10.49 13.73
N GLY A 300 6.79 -10.90 13.85
CA GLY A 300 5.67 -9.96 13.77
C GLY A 300 4.33 -10.62 14.06
N VAL A 301 3.29 -9.81 13.89
CA VAL A 301 1.89 -10.23 13.94
C VAL A 301 1.20 -9.77 12.67
N TYR A 302 0.39 -10.65 12.08
CA TYR A 302 -0.50 -10.31 10.98
C TYR A 302 -1.94 -10.47 11.45
N LEU A 303 -2.80 -9.50 11.12
CA LEU A 303 -4.25 -9.58 11.32
C LEU A 303 -4.99 -9.37 10.01
N ASN A 304 -5.99 -10.21 9.78
CA ASN A 304 -6.93 -10.13 8.66
C ASN A 304 -8.21 -10.88 9.03
N GLY A 305 -9.38 -10.32 8.68
CA GLY A 305 -10.65 -11.03 8.81
C GLY A 305 -11.01 -11.50 10.23
N GLY A 306 -10.60 -10.77 11.28
CA GLY A 306 -10.82 -11.17 12.68
C GLY A 306 -9.91 -12.33 13.16
N SER A 307 -8.92 -12.69 12.34
CA SER A 307 -7.92 -13.72 12.65
C SER A 307 -6.54 -13.10 12.85
N VAL A 308 -5.67 -13.82 13.56
CA VAL A 308 -4.30 -13.40 13.86
C VAL A 308 -3.29 -14.52 13.60
N TRP A 309 -2.10 -14.13 13.12
CA TRP A 309 -0.96 -15.01 12.88
C TRP A 309 0.29 -14.46 13.55
N SER A 310 1.09 -15.34 14.15
CA SER A 310 2.50 -15.05 14.46
C SER A 310 3.34 -15.28 13.21
N ILE A 311 4.03 -14.24 12.74
CA ILE A 311 4.77 -14.27 11.48
C ILE A 311 6.26 -14.03 11.67
N LEU A 312 7.03 -14.44 10.67
CA LEU A 312 8.39 -14.00 10.41
C LEU A 312 8.38 -13.19 9.10
N TRP A 313 9.22 -12.17 9.02
CA TRP A 313 9.35 -11.35 7.82
C TRP A 313 10.82 -11.10 7.49
N MET A 314 11.10 -10.91 6.21
CA MET A 314 12.42 -10.52 5.70
C MET A 314 12.29 -9.96 4.28
N PRO A 315 13.32 -9.29 3.73
CA PRO A 315 13.34 -8.93 2.31
C PRO A 315 13.14 -10.18 1.43
N GLY A 316 12.24 -10.08 0.44
CA GLY A 316 11.89 -11.20 -0.43
C GLY A 316 12.53 -11.15 -1.82
N VAL A 317 12.32 -12.22 -2.58
CA VAL A 317 12.75 -12.33 -3.99
C VAL A 317 11.54 -12.13 -4.93
N ASP A 318 10.42 -12.81 -4.63
CA ASP A 318 9.19 -12.75 -5.42
C ASP A 318 8.25 -11.59 -5.00
N SER A 319 8.43 -11.10 -3.78
CA SER A 319 7.78 -9.92 -3.20
C SER A 319 8.83 -9.07 -2.47
N THR A 320 8.54 -7.80 -2.22
CA THR A 320 9.48 -6.91 -1.51
C THR A 320 9.71 -7.39 -0.09
N LEU A 321 8.64 -7.74 0.62
CA LEU A 321 8.68 -8.43 1.90
C LEU A 321 8.19 -9.86 1.70
N ALA A 322 8.97 -10.83 2.13
CA ALA A 322 8.53 -12.22 2.26
C ALA A 322 8.00 -12.45 3.68
N ILE A 323 6.87 -13.14 3.78
CA ILE A 323 6.20 -13.44 5.05
C ILE A 323 6.12 -14.96 5.22
N TYR A 324 6.39 -15.43 6.44
CA TYR A 324 6.33 -16.83 6.82
C TYR A 324 5.54 -16.99 8.11
N ASN A 325 4.90 -18.14 8.29
CA ASN A 325 4.41 -18.54 9.60
C ASN A 325 5.60 -18.76 10.56
N SER A 326 5.32 -18.76 11.86
CA SER A 326 6.32 -19.04 12.91
C SER A 326 6.98 -20.42 12.79
N ASP A 327 6.38 -21.35 12.04
CA ASP A 327 6.95 -22.67 11.72
C ASP A 327 7.88 -22.67 10.49
N GLY A 328 8.04 -21.52 9.82
CA GLY A 328 8.89 -21.33 8.64
C GLY A 328 8.21 -21.62 7.30
N THR A 329 6.92 -21.96 7.28
CA THR A 329 6.17 -22.12 6.02
C THR A 329 5.83 -20.77 5.42
N ALA A 330 5.91 -20.64 4.09
CA ALA A 330 5.55 -19.39 3.40
C ALA A 330 4.07 -19.04 3.65
N LEU A 331 3.80 -17.77 3.95
CA LEU A 331 2.47 -17.26 4.23
C LEU A 331 2.13 -16.16 3.23
N ASN A 332 0.98 -16.31 2.56
CA ASN A 332 0.42 -15.26 1.74
C ASN A 332 -0.36 -14.24 2.58
N ILE A 333 -0.52 -13.03 2.05
CA ILE A 333 -1.34 -11.96 2.61
C ILE A 333 -2.58 -11.78 1.73
N HIS A 334 -3.74 -11.58 2.33
CA HIS A 334 -4.96 -11.35 1.56
C HIS A 334 -4.84 -10.05 0.72
N PRO A 335 -5.23 -10.06 -0.56
CA PRO A 335 -5.29 -8.84 -1.36
C PRO A 335 -6.19 -7.78 -0.71
N GLY A 336 -5.74 -6.52 -0.73
CA GLY A 336 -6.43 -5.40 -0.12
C GLY A 336 -5.48 -4.33 0.42
N THR A 337 -6.06 -3.31 1.05
CA THR A 337 -5.32 -2.24 1.72
C THR A 337 -4.60 -2.76 2.96
N SER A 338 -3.43 -2.20 3.25
CA SER A 338 -2.59 -2.67 4.36
C SER A 338 -2.11 -1.51 5.24
N TYR A 339 -2.16 -1.71 6.54
CA TYR A 339 -1.44 -0.88 7.49
C TYR A 339 -0.27 -1.68 8.06
N ILE A 340 0.94 -1.12 7.97
CA ILE A 340 2.20 -1.77 8.35
C ILE A 340 2.89 -0.93 9.42
N ALA A 341 2.85 -1.41 10.66
CA ALA A 341 3.60 -0.81 11.77
C ALA A 341 4.97 -1.46 11.90
N LEU A 342 6.01 -0.65 12.05
CA LEU A 342 7.33 -1.13 12.49
C LEU A 342 7.50 -0.82 13.97
N MET A 343 7.56 -1.87 14.79
CA MET A 343 7.72 -1.76 16.22
C MET A 343 9.09 -2.26 16.66
N GLY A 344 9.72 -1.49 17.54
CA GLY A 344 10.95 -1.84 18.18
C GLY A 344 10.72 -2.67 19.44
N SER A 345 11.82 -3.22 19.98
CA SER A 345 11.85 -3.72 21.35
C SER A 345 12.27 -2.63 22.34
N VAL A 346 11.95 -1.35 22.06
CA VAL A 346 12.25 -0.24 22.99
C VAL A 346 11.36 -0.38 24.21
N ALA A 347 11.88 -0.03 25.39
CA ALA A 347 11.07 0.01 26.61
C ALA A 347 9.88 0.96 26.44
N GLY A 348 8.67 0.46 26.73
CA GLY A 348 7.42 1.22 26.59
C GLY A 348 6.69 0.98 25.27
N GLN A 349 7.27 0.21 24.34
CA GLN A 349 6.53 -0.27 23.17
C GLN A 349 5.82 -1.59 23.46
N GLU A 350 4.55 -1.66 23.07
CA GLU A 350 3.69 -2.80 23.37
C GLU A 350 2.65 -3.04 22.27
N VAL A 351 2.35 -4.31 22.02
CA VAL A 351 1.25 -4.73 21.15
C VAL A 351 0.25 -5.49 21.99
N ILE A 352 -0.96 -4.97 22.10
CA ILE A 352 -1.99 -5.56 22.95
C ILE A 352 -3.14 -6.04 22.07
N LEU A 353 -3.21 -7.36 21.86
CA LEU A 353 -4.28 -8.03 21.14
C LEU A 353 -5.41 -8.38 22.09
N ARG A 354 -6.66 -8.15 21.69
CA ARG A 354 -7.83 -8.49 22.51
C ARG A 354 -8.91 -9.21 21.71
N ASP A 355 -9.62 -10.09 22.41
CA ASP A 355 -10.80 -10.77 21.90
C ASP A 355 -12.07 -9.91 22.00
N SER A 356 -13.19 -10.44 21.50
CA SER A 356 -14.49 -9.75 21.51
C SER A 356 -15.03 -9.40 22.91
N GLN A 357 -14.50 -10.01 23.97
CA GLN A 357 -14.83 -9.71 25.36
C GLN A 357 -13.86 -8.69 25.99
N GLY A 358 -12.87 -8.22 25.24
CA GLY A 358 -11.81 -7.33 25.71
C GLY A 358 -10.70 -8.06 26.47
N THR A 359 -10.64 -9.39 26.41
CA THR A 359 -9.60 -10.17 27.08
C THR A 359 -8.34 -10.18 26.24
N GLU A 360 -7.19 -9.92 26.86
CA GLU A 360 -5.90 -10.01 26.18
C GLU A 360 -5.62 -11.43 25.66
N MET A 361 -5.08 -11.51 24.45
CA MET A 361 -4.75 -12.76 23.80
C MET A 361 -3.37 -12.71 23.14
N THR A 362 -2.83 -13.88 22.82
CA THR A 362 -1.60 -14.01 22.02
C THR A 362 -1.92 -14.51 20.63
N ALA A 363 -1.07 -14.15 19.66
CA ALA A 363 -1.13 -14.69 18.31
C ALA A 363 -0.80 -16.20 18.25
N ASN A 364 -0.01 -16.71 19.21
CA ASN A 364 0.31 -18.14 19.36
C ASN A 364 -0.85 -18.98 19.93
#